data_AF-A0A7S2WJV8-F1
#
_entry.id   AF-A0A7S2WJV8-F1
#
_cell.length_a   1.000
_cell.length_b   1.000
_cell.length_c   1.000
_cell.angle_alpha   90.00
_cell.angle_beta   90.00
_cell.angle_gamma   90.00
#
_symmetry.space_group_name_H-M   'P 1'
#
loop_
_entity.id
_entity.type
_entity.pdbx_description
1 polymer ?
#
loop_
_entity_poly.entity_id
_entity_poly.type
_entity_poly.pdbx_seq_one_letter_code
_entity_poly.pdbx_strand_id
1 'polypeptide(L)'
;FSPQRIQSFEKPIRVITMGRFGAMNDGYTRLIKKRASDDGLIALFNAAQSSIRLAIQDIGPVCLPKTKLSLPGSKWPKKYLNALASAISERNVQVEICLSNPHSIPGGLSPFEAQYGNGWTCEDVI
;
A
#
# COMPACT_ATOMS: atom_id res chain seq x y z
N PHE A 1 -11.23 -12.69 -45.86
CA PHE A 1 -10.81 -12.69 -44.45
C PHE A 1 -11.73 -11.77 -43.66
N SER A 2 -12.62 -12.34 -42.86
CA SER A 2 -13.50 -11.58 -41.96
C SER A 2 -12.72 -11.24 -40.69
N PRO A 3 -12.67 -9.97 -40.24
CA PRO A 3 -12.07 -9.64 -38.96
C PRO A 3 -13.02 -10.10 -37.86
N GLN A 4 -12.66 -11.21 -37.20
CA GLN A 4 -13.29 -11.64 -35.96
C GLN A 4 -13.04 -10.56 -34.91
N ARG A 5 -14.08 -9.79 -34.61
CA ARG A 5 -14.11 -8.81 -33.52
C ARG A 5 -13.84 -9.57 -32.22
N ILE A 6 -12.67 -9.38 -31.63
CA ILE A 6 -12.34 -9.85 -30.28
C ILE A 6 -13.36 -9.17 -29.35
N GLN A 7 -14.41 -9.89 -28.98
CA GLN A 7 -15.27 -9.47 -27.88
C GLN A 7 -14.49 -9.74 -26.60
N SER A 8 -13.77 -8.73 -26.13
CA SER A 8 -13.22 -8.76 -24.78
C SER A 8 -14.40 -8.69 -23.80
N PHE A 9 -14.74 -9.83 -23.20
CA PHE A 9 -15.61 -9.87 -22.03
C PHE A 9 -14.82 -9.37 -20.83
N GLU A 10 -14.46 -8.08 -20.84
CA GLU A 10 -13.82 -7.46 -19.69
C GLU A 10 -14.88 -7.27 -18.60
N LYS A 11 -14.75 -8.04 -17.52
CA LYS A 11 -15.48 -7.77 -16.28
C LYS A 11 -15.22 -6.30 -15.91
N PRO A 12 -16.26 -5.52 -15.55
CA PRO A 12 -16.06 -4.13 -15.14
C PRO A 12 -15.16 -4.08 -13.92
N ILE A 13 -14.00 -3.42 -14.06
CA ILE A 13 -13.08 -3.17 -12.96
C ILE A 13 -13.67 -2.04 -12.11
N ARG A 14 -13.91 -2.32 -10.83
CA ARG A 14 -14.39 -1.31 -9.89
C ARG A 14 -13.20 -0.57 -9.29
N VAL A 15 -13.16 0.73 -9.51
CA VAL A 15 -12.13 1.62 -8.96
C VAL A 15 -12.77 2.55 -7.95
N ILE A 16 -12.21 2.60 -6.75
CA ILE A 16 -12.62 3.53 -5.69
C ILE A 16 -11.46 4.50 -5.44
N THR A 17 -11.64 5.77 -5.81
CA THR A 17 -10.66 6.80 -5.51
C THR A 17 -10.75 7.21 -4.05
N MET A 18 -9.60 7.26 -3.36
CA MET A 18 -9.57 7.59 -1.95
C MET A 18 -8.40 8.52 -1.63
N GLY A 19 -8.70 9.69 -1.08
CA GLY A 19 -7.70 10.63 -0.60
C GLY A 19 -7.53 10.55 0.91
N ARG A 20 -6.34 10.89 1.41
CA ARG A 20 -6.03 10.95 2.85
C ARG A 20 -7.03 11.80 3.65
N PHE A 21 -7.53 12.85 3.00
CA PHE A 21 -8.47 13.81 3.56
C PHE A 21 -9.90 13.66 2.99
N GLY A 22 -10.23 12.55 2.34
CA GLY A 22 -11.51 12.33 1.65
C GLY A 22 -12.76 12.29 2.53
N ALA A 23 -12.68 12.67 3.81
CA ALA A 23 -13.85 12.88 4.66
C ALA A 23 -14.37 14.31 4.45
N MET A 24 -15.68 14.47 4.28
CA MET A 24 -16.32 15.79 4.33
C MET A 24 -16.01 16.39 5.71
N ASN A 25 -15.35 17.57 5.75
CA ASN A 25 -15.26 18.36 6.97
C ASN A 25 -16.70 18.71 7.37
N ASP A 26 -17.29 18.01 8.34
CA ASP A 26 -18.26 18.70 9.18
C ASP A 26 -17.43 19.71 10.00
N GLY A 27 -17.91 20.94 10.13
CA GLY A 27 -17.14 22.04 10.74
C GLY A 27 -16.78 21.83 12.22
N TYR A 28 -17.06 20.65 12.79
CA TYR A 28 -16.93 20.36 14.21
C TYR A 28 -15.73 19.47 14.56
N THR A 29 -15.11 18.84 13.57
CA THR A 29 -14.15 17.74 13.80
C THR A 29 -12.74 18.06 13.31
N ARG A 30 -12.20 19.22 13.72
CA ARG A 30 -10.76 19.53 13.59
C ARG A 30 -9.85 18.52 14.34
N LEU A 31 -10.44 17.67 15.19
CA LEU A 31 -9.78 16.67 16.04
C LEU A 31 -10.02 15.20 15.61
N ILE A 32 -10.93 14.91 14.67
CA ILE A 32 -11.05 13.55 14.12
C ILE A 32 -9.90 13.35 13.14
N LYS A 33 -9.00 12.44 13.50
CA LYS A 33 -7.83 12.05 12.71
C LYS A 33 -8.24 11.79 11.27
N LYS A 34 -7.89 12.71 10.37
CA LYS A 34 -8.13 12.59 8.92
C LYS A 34 -7.30 11.43 8.36
N ARG A 35 -7.90 10.23 8.34
CA ARG A 35 -7.28 8.95 7.97
C ARG A 35 -8.24 8.08 7.15
N ALA A 36 -9.13 8.70 6.37
CA ALA A 36 -10.12 7.99 5.56
C ALA A 36 -9.47 6.97 4.60
N SER A 37 -8.28 7.31 4.08
CA SER A 37 -7.45 6.39 3.31
C SER A 37 -7.07 5.12 4.06
N ASP A 38 -6.73 5.27 5.34
CA ASP A 38 -6.25 4.16 6.18
C ASP A 38 -7.42 3.21 6.48
N ASP A 39 -8.57 3.77 6.85
CA ASP A 39 -9.77 2.99 7.17
C ASP A 39 -10.32 2.27 5.94
N GLY A 40 -10.34 2.93 4.78
CA GLY A 40 -10.79 2.30 3.54
C GLY A 40 -9.85 1.22 3.03
N LEU A 41 -8.53 1.36 3.19
CA LEU A 41 -7.57 0.29 2.90
C LEU A 41 -7.77 -0.92 3.81
N ILE A 42 -7.97 -0.71 5.12
CA ILE A 42 -8.25 -1.80 6.06
C ILE A 42 -9.58 -2.49 5.71
N ALA A 43 -10.62 -1.72 5.40
CA ALA A 43 -11.90 -2.28 4.97
C ALA A 43 -11.77 -3.11 3.69
N LEU A 44 -10.96 -2.64 2.73
CA LEU A 44 -10.65 -3.38 1.50
C LEU A 44 -9.96 -4.71 1.80
N PHE A 45 -8.93 -4.73 2.65
CA PHE A 45 -8.23 -5.96 3.04
C PHE A 45 -9.14 -6.94 3.77
N ASN A 46 -10.02 -6.43 4.65
CA ASN A 46 -10.96 -7.26 5.39
C ASN A 46 -12.10 -7.82 4.50
N ALA A 47 -12.50 -7.09 3.46
CA ALA A 47 -13.54 -7.53 2.53
C ALA A 47 -13.04 -8.52 1.46
N ALA A 48 -11.73 -8.60 1.23
CA ALA A 48 -11.14 -9.47 0.20
C ALA A 48 -11.47 -10.95 0.44
N GLN A 49 -11.84 -11.65 -0.64
CA GLN A 49 -12.27 -13.05 -0.61
C GLN A 49 -11.33 -14.01 -1.33
N SER A 50 -10.52 -13.53 -2.28
CA SER A 50 -9.69 -14.41 -3.14
C SER A 50 -8.24 -13.96 -3.23
N SER A 51 -8.00 -12.70 -3.55
CA SER A 51 -6.65 -12.18 -3.74
C SER A 51 -6.54 -10.70 -3.37
N ILE A 52 -5.38 -10.31 -2.83
CA ILE A 52 -4.96 -8.92 -2.65
C ILE A 52 -3.62 -8.77 -3.39
N ARG A 53 -3.56 -7.80 -4.31
CA ARG A 53 -2.34 -7.47 -5.06
C ARG A 53 -1.97 -6.02 -4.82
N LEU A 54 -0.78 -5.79 -4.30
CA LEU A 54 -0.26 -4.47 -3.97
C LEU A 54 0.96 -4.16 -4.85
N ALA A 55 0.96 -2.99 -5.48
CA ALA A 55 2.12 -2.42 -6.15
C ALA A 55 2.37 -1.06 -5.49
N ILE A 56 3.32 -1.02 -4.55
CA ILE A 56 3.54 0.13 -3.69
C ILE A 56 5.03 0.48 -3.66
N GLN A 57 5.34 1.73 -3.32
CA GLN A 57 6.72 2.19 -3.23
C GLN A 57 7.48 1.43 -2.13
N ASP A 58 6.93 1.44 -0.91
CA ASP A 58 7.60 0.98 0.30
C ASP A 58 6.56 0.54 1.37
N ILE A 59 6.96 -0.32 2.31
CA ILE A 59 6.17 -0.75 3.46
C ILE A 59 7.09 -1.00 4.66
N GLY A 60 6.86 -0.27 5.74
CA GLY A 60 7.68 -0.36 6.93
C GLY A 60 8.26 1.00 7.34
N PRO A 61 9.24 1.00 8.25
CA PRO A 61 9.86 2.22 8.70
C PRO A 61 10.73 2.83 7.60
N VAL A 62 10.62 4.14 7.43
CA VAL A 62 11.56 4.95 6.65
C VAL A 62 12.92 4.96 7.37
N CYS A 63 13.99 4.70 6.63
CA CYS A 63 15.35 4.60 7.17
C CYS A 63 16.19 5.80 6.78
N LEU A 64 17.18 6.16 7.61
CA LEU A 64 18.19 7.15 7.25
C LEU A 64 18.88 6.73 5.93
N PRO A 65 19.15 7.66 5.02
CA PRO A 65 19.75 7.35 3.73
C PRO A 65 20.99 6.48 3.82
N LYS A 66 20.99 5.40 3.02
CA LYS A 66 22.05 4.39 2.95
C LYS A 66 22.29 3.59 4.24
N THR A 67 21.34 3.62 5.19
CA THR A 67 21.42 2.82 6.42
C THR A 67 20.14 2.01 6.62
N LYS A 68 20.17 1.07 7.57
CA LYS A 68 18.98 0.36 8.08
C LYS A 68 18.43 0.99 9.38
N LEU A 69 18.89 2.19 9.75
CA LEU A 69 18.41 2.85 10.96
C LEU A 69 17.10 3.58 10.67
N SER A 70 16.00 3.12 11.26
CA SER A 70 14.70 3.77 11.12
C SER A 70 14.72 5.20 11.67
N LEU A 71 14.09 6.14 10.98
CA LEU A 71 13.84 7.49 11.48
C LEU A 71 13.01 7.43 12.79
N PRO A 72 13.29 8.30 13.77
CA PRO A 72 12.52 8.35 15.01
C PRO A 72 11.01 8.47 14.75
N GLY A 73 10.23 7.58 15.36
CA GLY A 73 8.77 7.55 15.19
C GLY A 73 8.27 6.81 13.94
N SER A 74 9.17 6.43 13.02
CA SER A 74 8.83 5.54 11.90
C SER A 74 8.73 4.09 12.39
N LYS A 75 7.63 3.41 12.06
CA LYS A 75 7.32 2.07 12.56
C LYS A 75 6.59 1.27 11.51
N TRP A 76 6.65 -0.05 11.64
CA TRP A 76 5.84 -0.96 10.84
C TRP A 76 4.33 -0.66 10.96
N PRO A 77 3.60 -0.64 9.83
CA PRO A 77 2.19 -0.27 9.78
C PRO A 77 1.28 -1.41 10.27
N LYS A 78 1.32 -1.69 11.58
CA LYS A 78 0.70 -2.87 12.23
C LYS A 78 -0.75 -3.12 11.85
N LYS A 79 -1.58 -2.09 11.73
CA LYS A 79 -3.00 -2.27 11.41
C LYS A 79 -3.22 -2.90 10.03
N TYR A 80 -2.42 -2.48 9.05
CA TYR A 80 -2.49 -3.01 7.69
C TYR A 80 -1.93 -4.43 7.64
N LEU A 81 -0.78 -4.65 8.29
CA LEU A 81 -0.16 -5.97 8.36
C LEU A 81 -1.07 -6.98 9.06
N ASN A 82 -1.74 -6.59 10.14
CA ASN A 82 -2.71 -7.46 10.82
C ASN A 82 -3.91 -7.79 9.93
N ALA A 83 -4.45 -6.81 9.18
CA ALA A 83 -5.55 -7.06 8.26
C ALA A 83 -5.16 -8.01 7.12
N LEU A 84 -3.95 -7.85 6.58
CA LEU A 84 -3.37 -8.77 5.59
C LEU A 84 -3.14 -10.17 6.20
N ALA A 85 -2.58 -10.24 7.40
CA ALA A 85 -2.34 -11.50 8.11
C ALA A 85 -3.65 -12.26 8.36
N SER A 86 -4.70 -11.59 8.85
CA SER A 86 -6.03 -12.19 9.00
C SER A 86 -6.63 -12.64 7.67
N ALA A 87 -6.41 -11.91 6.57
CA ALA A 87 -6.86 -12.36 5.24
C ALA A 87 -6.19 -13.68 4.83
N ILE A 88 -4.88 -13.81 5.09
CA ILE A 88 -4.13 -15.03 4.79
C ILE A 88 -4.57 -16.18 5.71
N SER A 89 -4.54 -15.97 7.03
CA SER A 89 -4.70 -17.03 8.02
C SER A 89 -6.14 -17.49 8.21
N GLU A 90 -7.11 -16.59 8.13
CA GLU A 90 -8.53 -16.90 8.42
C GLU A 90 -9.34 -17.19 7.16
N ARG A 91 -8.93 -16.67 6.01
CA ARG A 91 -9.70 -16.72 4.75
C ARG A 91 -8.95 -17.34 3.58
N ASN A 92 -7.70 -17.76 3.76
CA ASN A 92 -6.85 -18.33 2.71
C ASN A 92 -6.76 -17.42 1.47
N VAL A 93 -6.75 -16.10 1.68
CA VAL A 93 -6.62 -15.09 0.61
C VAL A 93 -5.17 -15.05 0.14
N GLN A 94 -4.96 -15.08 -1.18
CA GLN A 94 -3.63 -14.93 -1.77
C GLN A 94 -3.18 -13.46 -1.69
N VAL A 95 -2.01 -13.20 -1.11
CA VAL A 95 -1.44 -11.85 -1.02
C VAL A 95 -0.16 -11.78 -1.84
N GLU A 96 -0.09 -10.81 -2.76
CA GLU A 96 1.08 -10.51 -3.57
C GLU A 96 1.46 -9.03 -3.37
N ILE A 97 2.71 -8.75 -3.04
CA ILE A 97 3.21 -7.39 -2.81
C ILE A 97 4.45 -7.17 -3.69
N CYS A 98 4.37 -6.16 -4.56
CA CYS A 98 5.47 -5.70 -5.39
C CYS A 98 5.96 -4.34 -4.87
N LEU A 99 7.28 -4.23 -4.69
CA LEU A 99 7.95 -3.14 -4.00
C LEU A 99 9.04 -2.54 -4.89
N SER A 100 9.41 -1.29 -4.61
CA SER A 100 10.60 -0.70 -5.25
C SER A 100 11.85 -1.43 -4.78
N ASN A 101 12.82 -1.62 -5.68
CA ASN A 101 14.09 -2.30 -5.38
C ASN A 101 14.80 -1.59 -4.21
N PRO A 102 15.51 -2.29 -3.30
CA PRO A 102 16.28 -1.64 -2.25
C PRO A 102 17.20 -0.57 -2.82
N HIS A 103 17.29 0.58 -2.14
CA HIS A 103 18.06 1.74 -2.56
C HIS A 103 17.62 2.41 -3.87
N SER A 104 16.40 2.13 -4.36
CA SER A 104 15.84 2.84 -5.51
C SER A 104 15.76 4.35 -5.23
N ILE A 105 16.35 5.13 -6.14
CA ILE A 105 16.34 6.58 -6.16
C ILE A 105 15.79 7.00 -7.52
N PRO A 106 14.77 7.87 -7.58
CA PRO A 106 14.29 8.43 -8.85
C PRO A 106 15.37 9.13 -9.63
N GLY A 107 15.27 9.05 -10.96
CA GLY A 107 16.19 9.74 -11.85
C GLY A 107 16.25 11.24 -11.57
N GLY A 108 17.46 11.78 -11.45
CA GLY A 108 17.70 13.21 -11.23
C GLY A 108 17.56 13.69 -9.78
N LEU A 109 17.29 12.79 -8.82
CA LEU A 109 17.22 13.12 -7.39
C LEU A 109 18.35 12.46 -6.61
N SER A 110 18.74 13.07 -5.50
CA SER A 110 19.67 12.51 -4.54
C SER A 110 18.95 11.57 -3.54
N PRO A 111 19.69 10.68 -2.86
CA PRO A 111 19.13 9.84 -1.79
C PRO A 111 18.47 10.63 -0.64
N PHE A 112 18.81 11.91 -0.49
CA PHE A 112 18.22 12.79 0.53
C PHE A 112 16.94 13.49 0.05
N GLU A 113 16.69 13.52 -1.26
CA GLU A 113 15.51 14.11 -1.87
C GLU A 113 14.41 13.06 -2.09
N ALA A 114 14.79 11.86 -2.52
CA ALA A 114 13.86 10.75 -2.68
C ALA A 114 14.55 9.41 -2.41
N GLN A 115 14.05 8.71 -1.40
CA GLN A 115 14.48 7.37 -1.04
C GLN A 115 13.27 6.43 -1.13
N TYR A 116 13.16 5.77 -2.28
CA TYR A 116 12.02 4.91 -2.61
C TYR A 116 12.27 3.44 -2.32
N GLY A 117 13.50 3.04 -2.05
CA GLY A 117 13.82 1.73 -1.48
C GLY A 117 14.46 1.88 -0.11
N ASN A 118 13.68 2.25 0.92
CA ASN A 118 14.23 2.24 2.28
C ASN A 118 14.64 0.81 2.62
N GLY A 119 15.81 0.69 3.26
CA GLY A 119 16.45 -0.58 3.62
C GLY A 119 15.52 -1.47 4.42
N TRP A 120 14.78 -2.29 3.67
CA TRP A 120 13.87 -3.31 4.15
C TRP A 120 14.54 -4.16 5.25
N THR A 121 13.74 -4.52 6.26
CA THR A 121 13.75 -5.85 6.89
C THR A 121 12.61 -5.94 7.94
N CYS A 122 11.70 -6.90 7.75
CA CYS A 122 11.37 -7.85 8.80
C CYS A 122 11.90 -9.24 8.36
N GLU A 123 13.15 -9.27 7.87
CA GLU A 123 13.74 -10.17 6.86
C GLU A 123 13.08 -10.05 5.48
N ASP A 124 13.23 -8.85 4.95
CA ASP A 124 12.88 -8.37 3.61
C ASP A 124 11.52 -8.80 3.09
N VAL A 125 10.62 -8.81 4.07
CA VAL A 125 9.16 -8.77 4.01
C VAL A 125 8.50 -10.06 4.53
N ILE A 126 9.27 -11.17 4.67
CA ILE A 126 8.86 -12.58 4.87
C ILE A 126 7.68 -13.02 4.00
#